data_AF-A0A6G4N6S8-F1
#
_entry.id   AF-A0A6G4N6S8-F1
#
_cell.length_a   1.000
_cell.length_b   1.000
_cell.length_c   1.000
_cell.angle_alpha   90.00
_cell.angle_beta   90.00
_cell.angle_gamma   90.00
#
_symmetry.space_group_name_H-M   'P 1'
#
loop_
_entity.id
_entity.type
_entity.pdbx_description
1 polymer ?
#
loop_
_entity_poly.entity_id
_entity_poly.type
_entity_poly.pdbx_seq_one_letter_code
_entity_poly.pdbx_strand_id
1 'polypeptide(L)'
;FNAIKGNRIVAFIIATTVSSLIFALAHNDFKFIPVYFGMGVIFSLAYVWTKRLAVPIIIHMLQNGFVVIFQLLNPEALKKATEQANFIYHIFIP
;
A
#
# COMPACT_ATOMS: atom_id res chain seq x y z
N PHE A 1 14.96 16.09 -11.35
CA PHE A 1 15.26 16.12 -9.89
C PHE A 1 15.55 17.53 -9.35
N ASN A 2 15.15 18.62 -10.06
CA ASN A 2 15.52 20.00 -9.69
C ASN A 2 14.37 21.01 -9.87
N ALA A 3 13.11 20.55 -9.96
CA ALA A 3 11.98 21.43 -10.27
C ALA A 3 11.53 22.31 -9.09
N ILE A 4 11.89 21.93 -7.86
CA ILE A 4 11.65 22.74 -6.65
C ILE A 4 13.01 23.21 -6.14
N LYS A 5 13.42 24.42 -6.52
CA LYS A 5 14.54 25.14 -5.88
C LYS A 5 14.12 25.63 -4.48
N GLY A 6 13.77 24.70 -3.60
CA GLY A 6 13.33 24.97 -2.23
C GLY A 6 14.07 24.09 -1.22
N ASN A 7 13.98 24.44 0.07
CA ASN A 7 14.52 23.66 1.18
C ASN A 7 14.19 22.17 0.97
N ARG A 8 15.21 21.30 1.01
CA ARG A 8 15.07 19.85 0.74
C ARG A 8 14.00 19.19 1.62
N ILE A 9 13.80 19.72 2.83
CA ILE A 9 12.76 19.28 3.76
C ILE A 9 11.36 19.63 3.23
N VAL A 10 11.17 20.86 2.74
CA VAL A 10 9.90 21.31 2.15
C VAL A 10 9.56 20.49 0.89
N ALA A 11 10.55 20.27 0.03
CA ALA A 11 10.37 19.42 -1.15
C ALA A 11 10.00 17.98 -0.77
N PHE A 12 10.61 17.42 0.28
CA PHE A 12 10.29 16.08 0.79
C PHE A 12 8.87 16.01 1.37
N ILE A 13 8.47 17.00 2.17
CA ILE A 13 7.13 17.05 2.77
C ILE A 13 6.09 17.12 1.66
N ILE A 14 6.23 18.04 0.70
CA ILE A 14 5.29 18.18 -0.42
C ILE A 14 5.22 16.88 -1.23
N ALA A 15 6.38 16.34 -1.63
CA ALA A 15 6.43 15.11 -2.41
C ALA A 15 5.77 13.94 -1.68
N THR A 16 6.07 13.76 -0.39
CA THR A 16 5.49 12.71 0.46
C THR A 16 3.99 12.89 0.61
N THR A 17 3.50 14.08 0.95
CA THR A 17 2.07 14.34 1.12
C THR A 17 1.30 14.05 -0.15
N VAL A 18 1.78 14.56 -1.30
CA VAL A 18 1.12 14.33 -2.60
C VAL A 18 1.15 12.85 -2.98
N SER A 19 2.31 12.19 -2.88
CA SER A 19 2.41 10.77 -3.25
C SER A 19 1.57 9.87 -2.34
N SER A 20 1.55 10.14 -1.04
CA SER A 20 0.76 9.37 -0.07
C SER A 20 -0.74 9.57 -0.24
N LEU A 21 -1.17 10.79 -0.60
CA LEU A 21 -2.58 11.06 -0.89
C LEU A 21 -3.04 10.34 -2.15
N ILE A 22 -2.25 10.39 -3.22
CA ILE A 22 -2.56 9.66 -4.46
C ILE A 22 -2.62 8.16 -4.19
N PHE A 23 -1.66 7.61 -3.45
CA PHE A 23 -1.64 6.21 -3.07
C PHE A 23 -2.89 5.81 -2.27
N ALA A 24 -3.31 6.65 -1.30
CA ALA A 24 -4.49 6.38 -0.50
C ALA A 24 -5.78 6.41 -1.32
N LEU A 25 -5.93 7.37 -2.22
CA LEU A 25 -7.11 7.48 -3.09
C LEU A 25 -7.19 6.33 -4.10
N ALA A 26 -6.05 5.82 -4.58
CA ALA A 26 -6.01 4.68 -5.50
C ALA A 26 -6.53 3.36 -4.88
N HIS A 27 -6.64 3.26 -3.55
CA HIS A 27 -7.18 2.07 -2.89
C HIS A 27 -8.71 2.00 -2.94
N ASN A 28 -9.41 3.07 -3.37
CA ASN A 28 -10.88 3.13 -3.48
C ASN A 28 -11.65 2.73 -2.19
N ASP A 29 -10.98 2.74 -1.03
CA ASP A 29 -11.58 2.46 0.26
C ASP A 29 -11.41 3.67 1.18
N PHE A 30 -12.41 4.55 1.12
CA PHE A 30 -12.41 5.85 1.78
C PHE A 30 -12.30 5.77 3.31
N LYS A 31 -12.78 4.66 3.90
CA LYS A 31 -12.72 4.46 5.35
C LYS A 31 -11.28 4.32 5.85
N PHE A 32 -10.41 3.74 5.02
CA PHE A 32 -9.02 3.45 5.36
C PHE A 32 -8.03 4.44 4.73
N ILE A 33 -8.48 5.55 4.15
CA ILE A 33 -7.60 6.62 3.63
C ILE A 33 -6.50 7.02 4.62
N PRO A 34 -6.78 7.27 5.92
CA PRO A 34 -5.72 7.64 6.86
C PRO A 34 -4.63 6.57 7.00
N VAL A 35 -5.01 5.29 6.93
CA VAL A 35 -4.09 4.15 7.01
C VAL A 35 -3.23 4.08 5.75
N TYR A 36 -3.84 4.14 4.56
CA TYR A 36 -3.09 4.11 3.31
C TYR A 36 -2.19 5.33 3.14
N PHE A 37 -2.64 6.51 3.58
CA PHE A 37 -1.82 7.71 3.60
C PHE A 37 -0.59 7.51 4.49
N GLY A 38 -0.80 6.98 5.71
CA GLY A 38 0.29 6.63 6.63
C GLY A 38 1.30 5.64 6.01
N MET A 39 0.82 4.63 5.29
CA MET A 39 1.70 3.70 4.56
C MET A 39 2.54 4.40 3.50
N GLY A 40 1.95 5.30 2.71
CA GLY A 40 2.69 6.09 1.72
C GLY A 40 3.81 6.92 2.35
N VAL A 41 3.57 7.48 3.55
CA VAL A 41 4.58 8.21 4.32
C VAL A 41 5.70 7.28 4.77
N ILE A 42 5.37 6.07 5.24
CA ILE A 42 6.39 5.06 5.62
C ILE A 42 7.25 4.68 4.41
N PHE A 43 6.65 4.47 3.24
CA PHE A 43 7.39 4.12 2.03
C PHE A 43 8.33 5.24 1.57
N SER A 44 7.88 6.49 1.61
CA SER A 44 8.72 7.64 1.25
C SER A 44 9.89 7.82 2.23
N LEU A 45 9.65 7.63 3.52
CA LEU A 45 10.68 7.67 4.57
C LEU A 45 11.70 6.53 4.40
N ALA A 46 11.22 5.30 4.20
CA ALA A 46 12.07 4.13 3.98
C ALA A 46 12.97 4.33 2.75
N TYR A 47 12.43 4.88 1.66
CA TYR A 47 13.22 5.23 0.49
C TYR A 47 14.25 6.33 0.78
N VAL A 48 13.85 7.43 1.43
CA VAL A 48 14.76 8.55 1.68
C VAL A 48 15.90 8.18 2.61
N TRP A 49 15.64 7.31 3.60
CA TRP A 49 16.66 6.82 4.52
C TRP A 49 17.60 5.82 3.84
N THR A 50 17.05 4.82 3.14
CA THR A 50 17.87 3.73 2.59
C THR A 50 18.43 3.99 1.19
N LYS A 51 17.88 4.98 0.47
CA LYS A 51 18.16 5.29 -0.94
C LYS A 51 17.97 4.10 -1.89
N ARG A 52 17.14 3.12 -1.52
CA ARG A 52 16.90 1.90 -2.32
C ARG A 52 15.41 1.71 -2.50
N LEU A 53 14.96 1.58 -3.75
CA LEU A 53 13.55 1.26 -4.07
C LEU A 53 13.17 -0.16 -3.63
N ALA A 54 14.12 -1.09 -3.57
CA ALA A 54 13.86 -2.45 -3.10
C ALA A 54 13.32 -2.48 -1.67
N VAL A 55 13.74 -1.54 -0.80
CA VAL A 55 13.32 -1.50 0.61
C VAL A 55 11.81 -1.24 0.75
N PRO A 56 11.23 -0.14 0.25
CA PRO A 56 9.78 0.09 0.32
C PRO A 56 8.98 -0.99 -0.41
N ILE A 57 9.50 -1.56 -1.51
CA ILE A 57 8.85 -2.69 -2.21
C ILE A 57 8.74 -3.90 -1.28
N ILE A 58 9.84 -4.29 -0.64
CA ILE A 58 9.86 -5.43 0.29
C ILE A 58 8.94 -5.16 1.47
N ILE A 59 8.95 -3.96 2.06
CA ILE A 59 8.03 -3.60 3.14
C ILE A 59 6.57 -3.79 2.70
N HIS A 60 6.22 -3.31 1.51
CA HIS A 60 4.87 -3.46 0.99
C HIS A 60 4.50 -4.93 0.74
N MET A 61 5.39 -5.72 0.15
CA MET A 61 5.17 -7.16 -0.06
C MET A 61 4.98 -7.90 1.27
N LEU A 62 5.81 -7.62 2.27
CA LEU A 62 5.70 -8.22 3.60
C LEU A 62 4.39 -7.83 4.30
N GLN A 63 3.97 -6.58 4.18
CA GLN A 63 2.71 -6.13 4.77
C GLN A 63 1.51 -6.86 4.15
N ASN A 64 1.47 -7.00 2.82
CA ASN A 64 0.43 -7.77 2.15
C ASN A 64 0.47 -9.24 2.55
N GLY A 65 1.67 -9.84 2.59
CA GLY A 65 1.85 -11.22 3.03
C GLY A 65 1.39 -11.45 4.46
N PHE A 66 1.64 -10.50 5.36
CA PHE A 66 1.16 -10.55 6.74
C PHE A 66 -0.37 -10.57 6.82
N VAL A 67 -1.05 -9.73 6.03
CA VAL A 67 -2.52 -9.73 5.96
C VAL A 67 -3.05 -11.08 5.49
N VAL A 68 -2.45 -11.65 4.43
CA VAL A 68 -2.84 -12.96 3.91
C VAL A 68 -2.63 -14.06 4.95
N ILE A 69 -1.48 -14.08 5.64
CA ILE A 69 -1.22 -15.05 6.72
C ILE A 69 -2.30 -14.95 7.81
N PHE A 70 -2.66 -13.74 8.23
CA PHE A 70 -3.72 -13.55 9.22
C PHE A 70 -5.09 -14.01 8.73
N GLN A 71 -5.40 -13.81 7.45
CA GLN A 71 -6.63 -14.32 6.85
C GLN A 71 -6.67 -15.86 6.84
N LEU A 72 -5.55 -16.54 6.59
CA LEU A 72 -5.48 -18.01 6.61
C LEU A 72 -5.71 -18.60 8.01
N LEU A 73 -5.29 -17.88 9.06
CA LEU A 73 -5.51 -18.29 10.45
C LEU A 73 -6.95 -18.02 10.94
N ASN A 74 -7.75 -17.25 10.19
CA ASN A 74 -9.13 -16.93 10.53
C ASN A 74 -10.11 -17.70 9.61
N PRO A 75 -10.83 -18.72 10.13
CA PRO A 75 -11.74 -19.55 9.34
C PRO A 75 -12.82 -18.76 8.58
N GLU A 76 -13.32 -17.66 9.15
CA GLU A 76 -14.33 -16.82 8.51
C GLU A 76 -13.75 -16.01 7.33
N ALA A 77 -12.53 -15.50 7.51
CA ALA A 77 -11.83 -14.76 6.46
C ALA A 77 -11.45 -15.70 5.30
N LEU A 78 -11.02 -16.92 5.62
CA LEU A 78 -10.72 -17.96 4.63
C LEU A 78 -11.96 -18.34 3.81
N LYS A 79 -13.12 -18.50 4.47
CA LYS A 79 -14.38 -18.81 3.78
C LYS A 79 -14.75 -17.71 2.80
N LYS A 80 -14.68 -16.43 3.22
CA LYS A 80 -14.94 -15.27 2.33
C LYS A 80 -13.96 -15.19 1.16
N ALA A 81 -12.67 -15.44 1.40
CA ALA A 81 -11.66 -15.45 0.34
C ALA A 81 -11.92 -16.57 -0.68
N THR A 82 -12.36 -17.75 -0.21
CA THR A 82 -12.70 -18.89 -1.06
C THR A 82 -13.97 -18.63 -1.88
N GLU A 83 -14.98 -18.01 -1.29
CA GLU A 83 -16.22 -17.61 -1.99
C GLU A 83 -15.93 -16.62 -3.11
N GLN A 84 -15.08 -15.62 -2.87
CA GLN A 84 -14.63 -14.67 -3.90
C GLN A 84 -13.86 -15.37 -5.02
N ALA A 85 -12.98 -16.31 -4.69
CA ALA A 85 -12.24 -17.08 -5.68
C ALA A 85 -13.16 -17.97 -6.52
N ASN A 86 -14.12 -18.67 -5.90
CA ASN A 86 -15.07 -19.54 -6.60
C ASN A 86 -16.00 -18.76 -7.54
N PHE A 87 -16.43 -17.55 -7.15
CA PHE A 87 -17.19 -16.65 -8.01
C PHE A 87 -16.39 -16.29 -9.28
N ILE A 88 -15.10 -15.98 -9.13
CA ILE A 88 -14.20 -15.76 -10.26
C ILE A 88 -14.10 -17.02 -11.12
N TYR A 89 -13.86 -18.20 -10.52
CA TYR A 89 -13.80 -19.46 -11.27
C TYR A 89 -15.06 -19.72 -12.11
N HIS A 90 -16.26 -19.48 -11.57
CA HIS A 90 -17.53 -19.65 -12.31
C HIS A 90 -17.76 -18.62 -13.42
N ILE A 91 -17.15 -17.42 -13.33
CA ILE A 91 -17.18 -16.45 -14.44
C ILE A 91 -16.36 -16.95 -15.63
N PHE A 92 -15.22 -17.61 -15.37
CA PHE A 92 -14.30 -18.04 -16.42
C PHE A 92 -14.56 -19.47 -16.91
N ILE A 93 -15.16 -20.32 -16.08
CA ILE A 93 -15.54 -21.71 -16.38
C ILE A 93 -16.91 -21.96 -15.74
N PRO A 94 -18.02 -21.79 -16.49
CA PRO A 94 -19.38 -21.97 -15.98
C PRO A 94 -19.73 -23.44 -15.70
#